data_AF-A1SEQ3-F1
#
_entry.id   AF-A1SEQ3-F1
#
_cell.length_a   1.000
_cell.length_b   1.000
_cell.length_c   1.000
_cell.angle_alpha   90.00
_cell.angle_beta   90.00
_cell.angle_gamma   90.00
#
_symmetry.space_group_name_H-M   'P 1'
#
loop_
_entity.id
_entity.type
_entity.pdbx_description
1 polymer ?
#
loop_
_entity_poly.entity_id
_entity_poly.type
_entity_poly.pdbx_seq_one_letter_code
_entity_poly.pdbx_strand_id
1 'polypeptide(L)'
;MSTEAFADRATAPGSDGGEHLHWETALDRLELDVLLAERMLADPARTDRLTHDPWDEPTLFGPIPADLVERALALRDRQAQVEAQLRQAAGTVGRQHRFAERVDRATGRGHGYPVYLDIDA
;
A
#
# COMPACT_ATOMS: atom_id res chain seq x y z
N MET A 1 -46.51 -3.76 5.70
CA MET A 1 -46.58 -3.98 4.24
C MET A 1 -46.71 -2.63 3.57
N SER A 2 -45.60 -2.12 3.02
CA SER A 2 -45.56 -1.14 1.93
C SER A 2 -44.11 -1.13 1.46
N THR A 3 -43.85 -1.98 0.49
CA THR A 3 -42.63 -2.04 -0.31
C THR A 3 -42.76 -1.00 -1.42
N GLU A 4 -41.63 -0.57 -1.99
CA GLU A 4 -41.51 0.27 -3.21
C GLU A 4 -41.52 1.80 -3.01
N ALA A 5 -40.34 2.34 -2.70
CA ALA A 5 -39.94 3.70 -3.08
C ALA A 5 -38.43 3.73 -3.39
N PHE A 6 -37.96 2.74 -4.18
CA PHE A 6 -36.53 2.56 -4.51
C PHE A 6 -36.20 2.74 -5.99
N ALA A 7 -37.05 3.43 -6.74
CA ALA A 7 -36.80 3.69 -8.16
C ALA A 7 -37.34 5.06 -8.56
N ASP A 8 -36.57 6.12 -8.31
CA ASP A 8 -36.44 7.24 -9.24
C ASP A 8 -35.31 8.20 -8.79
N ARG A 9 -34.06 7.78 -8.97
CA ARG A 9 -32.94 8.73 -9.09
C ARG A 9 -32.45 8.62 -10.52
N ALA A 10 -33.18 9.30 -11.42
CA ALA A 10 -32.78 9.51 -12.80
C ALA A 10 -31.29 9.86 -12.87
N THR A 11 -30.50 8.92 -13.41
CA THR A 11 -29.10 9.09 -13.73
C THR A 11 -29.00 10.23 -14.76
N ALA A 12 -28.47 11.37 -14.34
CA ALA A 12 -28.10 12.41 -15.29
C ALA A 12 -27.01 11.81 -16.22
N PRO A 13 -27.15 11.88 -17.56
CA PRO A 13 -26.25 11.22 -18.50
C PRO A 13 -24.80 11.77 -18.51
N GLY A 14 -24.48 12.73 -17.62
CA GLY A 14 -23.12 13.23 -17.40
C GLY A 14 -22.45 12.69 -16.13
N SER A 15 -23.18 12.04 -15.21
CA SER A 15 -22.62 11.52 -13.94
C SER A 15 -21.78 10.27 -14.16
N ASP A 16 -22.28 9.33 -14.97
CA ASP A 16 -21.65 8.03 -15.20
C ASP A 16 -20.24 8.17 -15.80
N GLY A 17 -20.04 9.14 -16.70
CA GLY A 17 -18.72 9.41 -17.28
C GLY A 17 -17.74 10.02 -16.29
N GLY A 18 -18.22 10.86 -15.37
CA GLY A 18 -17.40 11.45 -14.32
C GLY A 18 -17.00 10.43 -13.24
N GLU A 19 -17.94 9.56 -12.85
CA GLU A 19 -17.69 8.44 -11.93
C GLU A 19 -16.71 7.44 -12.55
N HIS A 20 -16.88 7.12 -13.84
CA HIS A 20 -15.97 6.25 -14.57
C HIS A 20 -14.55 6.80 -14.60
N LEU A 21 -14.36 8.05 -15.02
CA LEU A 21 -13.04 8.69 -15.05
C LEU A 21 -12.40 8.78 -13.66
N HIS A 22 -13.22 8.98 -12.61
CA HIS A 22 -12.75 8.98 -11.24
C HIS A 22 -12.20 7.60 -10.84
N TRP A 23 -12.90 6.52 -11.17
CA TRP A 23 -12.43 5.15 -10.94
C TRP A 23 -11.18 4.81 -11.74
N GLU A 24 -11.11 5.21 -13.00
CA GLU A 24 -9.89 5.05 -13.81
C GLU A 24 -8.69 5.75 -13.17
N THR A 25 -8.86 7.01 -12.76
CA THR A 25 -7.81 7.80 -12.12
C THR A 25 -7.35 7.17 -10.81
N ALA A 26 -8.29 6.63 -10.01
CA ALA A 26 -7.96 5.96 -8.77
C ALA A 26 -7.19 4.65 -9.01
N LEU A 27 -7.60 3.86 -10.01
CA LEU A 27 -6.90 2.63 -10.39
C LEU A 27 -5.51 2.92 -10.97
N ASP A 28 -5.34 3.97 -11.78
CA ASP A 28 -4.05 4.40 -12.31
C ASP A 28 -3.06 4.73 -11.18
N ARG A 29 -3.50 5.47 -10.17
CA ARG A 29 -2.67 5.80 -9.00
C ARG A 29 -2.28 4.55 -8.23
N LEU A 30 -3.25 3.70 -7.90
CA LEU A 30 -3.01 2.42 -7.22
C LEU A 30 -2.03 1.52 -7.99
N GLU A 31 -2.10 1.49 -9.31
CA GLU A 31 -1.18 0.74 -10.17
C GLU A 31 0.24 1.30 -10.11
N LEU A 32 0.41 2.62 -10.13
CA LEU A 32 1.72 3.25 -9.97
C LEU A 32 2.34 2.93 -8.60
N ASP A 33 1.54 2.94 -7.53
CA ASP A 33 2.02 2.61 -6.20
C ASP A 33 2.44 1.15 -6.07
N VAL A 34 1.70 0.23 -6.70
CA VAL A 34 2.09 -1.19 -6.77
C VAL A 34 3.38 -1.36 -7.56
N LEU A 35 3.52 -0.70 -8.71
CA LEU A 35 4.75 -0.75 -9.51
C LEU A 35 5.96 -0.20 -8.74
N LEU A 36 5.76 0.86 -7.95
CA LEU A 36 6.81 1.41 -7.09
C LEU A 36 7.21 0.40 -6.01
N ALA A 37 6.24 -0.22 -5.33
CA ALA A 37 6.50 -1.23 -4.31
C ALA A 37 7.20 -2.48 -4.88
N GLU A 38 6.78 -2.95 -6.05
CA GLU A 38 7.44 -4.05 -6.79
C GLU A 38 8.90 -3.70 -7.11
N ARG A 39 9.16 -2.46 -7.54
CA ARG A 39 10.52 -1.98 -7.82
C ARG A 39 11.39 -1.91 -6.57
N MET A 40 10.82 -1.48 -5.43
CA MET A 40 11.52 -1.48 -4.14
C MET A 40 11.90 -2.89 -3.70
N LEU A 41 10.99 -3.86 -3.90
CA LEU A 41 11.26 -5.28 -3.63
C LEU A 41 12.34 -5.86 -4.55
N ALA A 42 12.34 -5.46 -5.83
CA ALA A 42 13.31 -5.96 -6.82
C ALA A 42 14.73 -5.40 -6.61
N ASP A 43 14.88 -4.15 -6.17
CA ASP A 43 16.18 -3.52 -5.88
C ASP A 43 16.17 -2.78 -4.52
N PRO A 44 16.27 -3.53 -3.40
CA PRO A 44 16.21 -2.95 -2.06
C PRO A 44 17.31 -1.93 -1.80
N ALA A 45 18.47 -2.06 -2.46
CA ALA A 45 19.62 -1.18 -2.28
C ALA A 45 19.40 0.24 -2.87
N ARG A 46 18.41 0.42 -3.73
CA ARG A 46 18.01 1.73 -4.26
C ARG A 46 16.84 2.38 -3.53
N THR A 47 16.29 1.72 -2.52
CA THR A 47 15.12 2.20 -1.78
C THR A 47 15.34 3.59 -1.16
N ASP A 48 16.53 3.86 -0.62
CA ASP A 48 16.87 5.17 -0.03
C ASP A 48 16.82 6.34 -1.02
N ARG A 49 16.77 6.07 -2.33
CA ARG A 49 16.68 7.10 -3.38
C ARG A 49 15.25 7.28 -3.91
N LEU A 50 14.31 6.44 -3.48
CA LEU A 50 12.92 6.53 -3.88
C LEU A 50 12.21 7.41 -2.84
N THR A 51 12.10 8.70 -3.14
CA THR A 51 11.11 9.56 -2.49
C THR A 51 9.73 9.05 -2.91
N HIS A 52 8.99 8.49 -1.96
CA HIS A 52 7.58 8.14 -2.16
C HIS A 52 6.75 9.20 -1.43
N ASP A 53 5.69 9.66 -2.09
CA ASP A 53 4.71 10.48 -1.40
C ASP A 53 4.00 9.64 -0.33
N PRO A 54 3.60 10.23 0.81
CA PRO A 54 2.80 9.53 1.80
C PRO A 54 1.54 8.98 1.14
N TRP A 55 1.25 7.69 1.37
CA TRP A 55 0.04 7.04 0.86
C TRP A 55 -1.21 7.78 1.36
N ASP A 56 -2.07 8.20 0.43
CA ASP A 56 -3.36 8.82 0.70
C ASP A 56 -4.48 7.89 0.20
N GLU A 57 -5.50 7.69 1.03
CA GLU A 57 -6.59 6.77 0.69
C GLU A 57 -7.46 7.36 -0.42
N PRO A 58 -7.61 6.68 -1.57
CA PRO A 58 -8.41 7.21 -2.67
C PRO A 58 -9.89 7.28 -2.25
N THR A 59 -10.49 8.45 -2.37
CA THR A 59 -11.93 8.63 -2.11
C THR A 59 -12.73 8.08 -3.28
N LEU A 60 -13.27 6.87 -3.17
CA LEU A 60 -14.01 6.23 -4.27
C LEU A 60 -15.49 6.61 -4.21
N PHE A 61 -16.05 7.06 -5.34
CA PHE A 61 -17.45 7.45 -5.46
C PHE A 61 -18.23 6.41 -6.25
N GLY A 62 -19.33 5.94 -5.68
CA GLY A 62 -20.23 4.99 -6.34
C GLY A 62 -19.66 3.58 -6.51
N PRO A 63 -20.42 2.68 -7.13
CA PRO A 63 -19.94 1.35 -7.46
C PRO A 63 -18.88 1.40 -8.56
N ILE A 64 -17.99 0.40 -8.59
CA ILE A 64 -17.01 0.27 -9.67
C ILE A 64 -17.72 0.00 -11.02
N PRO A 65 -17.33 0.70 -12.11
CA PRO A 65 -17.81 0.41 -13.45
C PRO A 65 -17.48 -1.03 -13.89
N ALA A 66 -18.42 -1.70 -14.56
CA ALA A 66 -18.32 -3.13 -14.87
C ALA A 66 -17.11 -3.49 -15.74
N ASP A 67 -16.69 -2.59 -16.63
CA ASP A 67 -15.53 -2.71 -17.50
C ASP A 67 -14.19 -2.55 -16.76
N LEU A 68 -14.19 -1.88 -15.60
CA LEU A 68 -12.99 -1.73 -14.75
C LEU A 68 -12.85 -2.85 -13.72
N VAL A 69 -13.86 -3.72 -13.56
CA VAL A 69 -13.85 -4.80 -12.56
C VAL A 69 -12.68 -5.76 -12.77
N GLU A 70 -12.47 -6.22 -14.01
CA GLU A 70 -11.39 -7.17 -14.30
C GLU A 70 -10.02 -6.56 -13.99
N ARG A 71 -9.82 -5.29 -14.35
CA ARG A 71 -8.61 -4.53 -14.07
C ARG A 71 -8.37 -4.39 -12.56
N ALA A 72 -9.39 -4.02 -11.80
CA ALA A 72 -9.30 -3.90 -10.35
C ALA A 72 -9.00 -5.23 -9.66
N LEU A 73 -9.56 -6.34 -10.15
CA LEU A 73 -9.26 -7.67 -9.62
C LEU A 73 -7.80 -8.06 -9.89
N ALA A 74 -7.31 -7.83 -11.11
CA ALA A 74 -5.92 -8.09 -11.45
C ALA A 74 -4.95 -7.25 -10.60
N LEU A 75 -5.29 -5.98 -10.35
CA LEU A 75 -4.53 -5.11 -9.47
C LEU A 75 -4.50 -5.62 -8.02
N ARG A 76 -5.66 -6.03 -7.49
CA ARG A 76 -5.75 -6.59 -6.13
C ARG A 76 -4.91 -7.85 -5.96
N ASP A 77 -4.86 -8.71 -6.98
CA ASP A 77 -4.05 -9.93 -6.92
C ASP A 77 -2.55 -9.59 -6.87
N ARG A 78 -2.09 -8.59 -7.63
CA ARG A 78 -0.71 -8.08 -7.54
C ARG A 78 -0.42 -7.47 -6.17
N GLN A 79 -1.35 -6.69 -5.62
CA GLN A 79 -1.22 -6.13 -4.27
C GLN A 79 -1.03 -7.22 -3.22
N ALA A 80 -1.81 -8.30 -3.28
CA ALA A 80 -1.67 -9.43 -2.35
C ALA A 80 -0.29 -10.12 -2.48
N GLN A 81 0.24 -10.24 -3.70
CA GLN A 81 1.57 -10.79 -3.95
C GLN A 81 2.67 -9.89 -3.38
N VAL A 82 2.57 -8.57 -3.57
CA VAL A 82 3.50 -7.58 -3.02
C VAL A 82 3.45 -7.59 -1.48
N GLU A 83 2.25 -7.62 -0.89
CA GLU A 83 2.07 -7.69 0.57
C GLU A 83 2.73 -8.96 1.15
N ALA A 84 2.55 -10.11 0.50
CA ALA A 84 3.19 -11.35 0.92
C ALA A 84 4.72 -11.25 0.88
N GLN A 85 5.29 -10.67 -0.18
CA GLN A 85 6.73 -10.48 -0.32
C GLN A 85 7.28 -9.47 0.70
N LEU A 86 6.58 -8.36 0.94
CA LEU A 86 6.96 -7.36 1.95
C LEU A 86 7.00 -7.98 3.35
N ARG A 87 6.00 -8.79 3.72
CA ARG A 87 6.01 -9.51 5.01
C ARG A 87 7.19 -10.48 5.13
N GLN A 88 7.52 -11.19 4.06
CA GLN A 88 8.68 -12.08 4.04
C GLN A 88 10.01 -11.33 4.18
N ALA A 89 10.14 -10.19 3.49
CA ALA A 89 11.31 -9.32 3.57
C ALA A 89 11.48 -8.75 4.99
N ALA A 90 10.41 -8.19 5.58
CA ALA A 90 10.40 -7.67 6.94
C ALA A 90 10.76 -8.75 7.98
N GLY A 91 10.21 -9.96 7.84
CA GLY A 91 10.54 -11.10 8.70
C GLY A 91 12.02 -11.51 8.60
N THR A 92 12.63 -11.38 7.42
CA THR A 92 14.05 -11.69 7.20
C THR A 92 14.97 -10.65 7.84
N VAL A 93 14.65 -9.36 7.66
CA VAL A 93 15.35 -8.25 8.32
C VAL A 93 15.31 -8.39 9.85
N GLY A 94 14.14 -8.69 10.42
CA GLY A 94 14.01 -8.91 11.86
C GLY A 94 14.86 -10.08 12.39
N ARG A 95 15.01 -11.16 11.63
CA ARG A 95 15.90 -12.29 12.00
C ARG A 95 17.37 -11.91 11.92
N GLN A 96 17.77 -11.14 10.91
CA GLN A 96 19.14 -10.65 10.75
C GLN A 96 19.54 -9.71 11.89
N HIS A 97 18.68 -8.76 12.27
CA HIS A 97 18.92 -7.90 13.43
C HIS A 97 19.08 -8.71 14.72
N ARG A 98 18.17 -9.65 15.01
CA ARG A 98 18.29 -10.51 16.19
C ARG A 98 19.54 -11.40 16.18
N PHE A 99 20.03 -11.78 15.00
CA PHE A 99 21.29 -12.52 14.88
C PHE A 99 22.49 -11.60 15.14
N ALA A 100 22.52 -10.41 14.54
CA ALA A 100 23.55 -9.41 14.77
C ALA A 100 23.64 -9.02 16.26
N GLU A 101 22.51 -8.74 16.91
CA GLU A 101 22.46 -8.47 18.35
C GLU A 101 23.01 -9.63 19.20
N ARG A 102 22.73 -10.88 18.82
CA ARG A 102 23.28 -12.06 19.52
C ARG A 102 24.78 -12.17 19.31
N VAL A 103 25.29 -11.91 18.11
CA VAL A 103 26.72 -11.91 17.81
C VAL A 103 27.43 -10.77 18.54
N ASP A 104 26.87 -9.58 18.58
CA ASP A 104 27.44 -8.44 19.32
C ASP A 104 27.49 -8.71 20.83
N ARG A 105 26.43 -9.30 21.40
CA ARG A 105 26.44 -9.76 22.80
C ARG A 105 27.46 -10.88 23.06
N ALA A 106 27.57 -11.85 22.15
CA ALA A 106 28.49 -12.98 22.32
C ALA A 106 29.97 -12.61 22.08
N THR A 107 30.24 -11.61 21.23
CA THR A 107 31.60 -11.17 20.90
C THR A 107 32.12 -10.06 21.80
N GLY A 108 31.32 -9.59 22.77
CA GLY A 108 31.77 -8.66 23.82
C GLY A 108 32.22 -7.29 23.32
N ARG A 109 31.92 -6.90 22.08
CA ARG A 109 32.23 -5.56 21.53
C ARG A 109 31.26 -4.46 21.98
N GLY A 110 30.39 -4.75 22.95
CA GLY A 110 29.48 -3.79 23.56
C GLY A 110 30.20 -2.83 24.51
N HIS A 111 30.71 -1.73 23.98
CA HIS A 111 30.78 -0.48 24.74
C HIS A 111 29.35 0.13 24.61
N GLY A 112 28.41 -0.08 25.54
CA GLY A 112 28.39 0.53 26.87
C GLY A 112 28.34 2.05 26.66
N TYR A 113 27.19 2.67 26.39
CA TYR A 113 26.15 3.08 27.34
C TYR A 113 24.80 3.30 26.65
N PRO A 114 23.66 3.13 27.35
CA PRO A 114 22.36 3.55 26.83
C PRO A 114 22.28 5.08 26.71
N VAL A 115 21.90 5.58 25.53
CA VAL A 115 21.58 6.99 25.28
C VAL A 115 20.08 7.14 25.42
N TYR A 116 19.63 7.86 26.45
CA TYR A 116 18.23 8.26 26.59
C TYR A 116 18.02 9.50 25.72
N LEU A 117 17.10 9.38 24.76
CA LEU A 117 16.59 10.52 23.99
C LEU A 117 15.39 11.07 24.77
N ASP A 118 15.54 12.27 25.33
CA ASP A 118 14.38 12.99 25.87
C ASP A 118 13.66 13.67 24.71
N ILE A 119 12.38 13.35 24.55
CA ILE A 119 11.50 13.97 23.56
C ILE A 119 10.56 14.86 24.36
N ASP A 120 11.00 16.09 24.59
CA ASP A 120 10.13 17.14 25.10
C ASP A 120 9.07 17.49 24.03
N ALA A 121 7.82 17.55 24.48
CA ALA A 121 6.61 17.77 23.69
C ALA A 121 6.28 19.26 23.50
#